data_AF-J8DEW3-F1
#
_entry.id   AF-J8DEW3-F1
#
_cell.length_a   1.000
_cell.length_b   1.000
_cell.length_c   1.000
_cell.angle_alpha   90.00
_cell.angle_beta   90.00
_cell.angle_gamma   90.00
#
_symmetry.space_group_name_H-M   'P 1'
#
loop_
_entity.id
_entity.type
_entity.pdbx_description
1 polymer ?
#
loop_
_entity_poly.entity_id
_entity_poly.type
_entity_poly.pdbx_seq_one_letter_code
_entity_poly.pdbx_strand_id
1 'polypeptide(L)' 'MGLGNRGMAFEMLINLANEMYQRGGVALINKRPTPVKVLKSKGGRVLNGFYEAKSTVDYDGVYK' A
#
# COMPACT_ATOMS: atom_id res chain seq x y z
N MET A 1 17.60 7.97 18.50
CA MET A 1 17.61 6.86 17.52
C MET A 1 16.19 6.66 17.01
N GLY A 2 16.03 6.79 15.69
CA GLY A 2 14.77 7.12 15.03
C GLY A 2 13.70 6.02 15.08
N LEU A 3 12.45 6.48 15.04
CA LEU A 3 11.22 5.69 14.96
C LEU A 3 11.02 5.04 13.56
N GLY A 4 12.11 4.76 12.83
CA GLY A 4 12.09 4.50 11.37
C GLY A 4 11.42 3.20 10.93
N ASN A 5 11.16 2.26 11.85
CA ASN A 5 10.65 0.92 11.53
C ASN A 5 9.36 0.52 12.28
N ARG A 6 8.77 1.41 13.08
CA ARG A 6 7.66 1.03 14.00
C ARG A 6 6.34 0.71 13.29
N GLY A 7 6.18 1.09 12.03
CA GLY A 7 5.01 0.74 11.21
C GLY A 7 5.20 -0.49 10.31
N MET A 8 6.45 -0.82 9.94
CA MET A 8 6.70 -1.86 8.93
C MET A 8 6.34 -3.27 9.42
N ALA A 9 6.62 -3.57 10.68
CA ALA A 9 6.25 -4.87 11.26
C ALA A 9 4.72 -5.04 11.28
N PHE A 10 3.98 -3.98 11.61
CA PHE A 10 2.52 -4.01 11.64
C PHE A 10 1.93 -4.12 10.23
N GLU A 11 2.46 -3.38 9.26
CA GLU A 11 2.06 -3.50 7.86
C GLU A 11 2.34 -4.90 7.29
N MET A 12 3.48 -5.52 7.65
CA MET A 12 3.78 -6.91 7.25
C MET A 12 2.75 -7.90 7.81
N LEU A 13 2.36 -7.75 9.08
CA LEU A 13 1.34 -8.59 9.69
C LEU A 13 -0.02 -8.43 9.02
N ILE A 14 -0.42 -7.20 8.69
CA ILE A 14 -1.68 -6.93 7.96
C ILE A 14 -1.62 -7.57 6.56
N ASN A 15 -0.52 -7.42 5.84
CA ASN A 15 -0.37 -8.01 4.52
C ASN A 15 -0.47 -9.54 4.58
N LEU A 16 0.19 -10.17 5.56
CA LEU A 16 0.09 -11.62 5.77
C LEU A 16 -1.34 -12.06 6.06
N ALA A 17 -2.06 -11.34 6.93
CA ALA A 17 -3.45 -11.63 7.25
C ALA A 17 -4.35 -11.51 6.02
N ASN A 18 -4.18 -10.46 5.21
CA ASN A 18 -4.93 -10.27 3.96
C ASN A 18 -4.69 -11.41 2.97
N GLU A 19 -3.44 -11.88 2.87
CA GLU A 19 -3.10 -13.02 2.02
C GLU A 19 -3.76 -14.32 2.51
N MET A 20 -3.83 -14.53 3.83
CA MET A 20 -4.55 -15.65 4.43
C MET A 20 -6.05 -15.58 4.14
N TYR A 21 -6.67 -14.39 4.25
CA TYR A 21 -8.09 -14.20 3.91
C TYR A 21 -8.37 -14.46 2.43
N GLN A 22 -7.47 -14.04 1.54
CA GLN A 22 -7.60 -14.27 0.11
C GLN A 22 -7.45 -15.76 -0.24
N ARG A 23 -6.45 -16.45 0.34
CA ARG A 23 -6.23 -17.89 0.14
C ARG A 23 -7.38 -18.74 0.70
N GLY A 24 -7.99 -18.29 1.80
CA GLY A 24 -9.17 -18.92 2.40
C GLY A 24 -10.49 -18.59 1.71
N GLY A 25 -10.50 -17.70 0.70
CA GLY A 25 -11.73 -17.25 0.04
C GLY A 25 -12.69 -16.45 0.94
N VAL A 26 -12.18 -15.91 2.05
CA VAL A 26 -12.96 -15.20 3.09
C VAL A 26 -13.11 -13.72 2.75
N ALA A 27 -12.01 -13.07 2.33
CA ALA A 27 -11.99 -11.65 1.98
C ALA A 27 -10.89 -11.37 0.96
N LEU A 28 -11.11 -10.39 0.08
CA LEU A 28 -10.10 -9.88 -0.84
C LEU A 28 -9.75 -8.45 -0.43
N ILE A 29 -8.67 -8.28 0.34
CA ILE A 29 -8.22 -6.98 0.86
C ILE A 29 -6.83 -6.68 0.31
N ASN A 30 -6.67 -5.52 -0.31
CA ASN A 30 -5.43 -5.08 -0.95
C ASN A 30 -4.93 -3.77 -0.35
N LYS A 31 -3.60 -3.57 -0.35
CA LYS A 31 -2.98 -2.30 0.03
C LYS A 31 -3.01 -1.33 -1.15
N ARG A 32 -3.48 -0.10 -0.94
CA ARG A 32 -3.40 0.95 -1.95
C ARG A 32 -1.96 1.41 -2.13
N PRO A 33 -1.49 1.54 -3.39
CA PRO A 33 -0.19 2.14 -3.65
C PRO A 33 -0.20 3.61 -3.20
N THR A 34 0.90 4.06 -2.63
CA THR A 34 1.07 5.47 -2.24
C THR A 34 0.89 6.35 -3.48
N PRO A 35 -0.03 7.33 -3.46
CA PRO A 35 -0.27 8.18 -4.62
C PRO A 35 0.97 9.05 -4.88
N VAL A 36 1.55 8.88 -6.07
CA VAL A 36 2.68 9.68 -6.55
C VAL A 36 2.26 10.38 -7.83
N LYS A 37 2.31 11.72 -7.81
CA LYS A 37 2.09 12.54 -8.99
C LYS A 37 3.37 12.61 -9.81
N VAL A 38 3.38 11.91 -10.93
CA VAL A 38 4.52 11.89 -11.83
C VAL A 38 4.51 13.14 -12.71
N LEU A 39 5.54 13.98 -12.63
CA LEU A 39 5.70 15.17 -13.46
C LEU A 39 6.53 14.89 -14.71
N LYS A 40 7.56 14.06 -14.59
CA LYS A 40 8.37 13.57 -15.72
C LYS A 40 8.61 12.08 -15.55
N SER A 41 8.24 11.30 -16.54
CA SER A 41 8.59 9.89 -16.67
C SER A 41 9.41 9.69 -17.95
N LYS A 42 10.33 8.72 -17.92
CA LYS A 42 11.00 8.21 -19.12
C LYS A 42 10.84 6.69 -19.13
N GLY A 43 9.97 6.19 -20.00
CA GLY A 43 9.55 4.79 -20.00
C GLY A 43 8.86 4.41 -18.69
N GLY A 44 9.23 3.26 -18.11
CA GLY A 44 8.70 2.76 -16.83
C GLY A 44 9.30 3.38 -15.57
N ARG A 45 10.19 4.38 -15.68
CA ARG A 45 10.81 5.07 -14.54
C ARG A 45 10.29 6.49 -14.39
N VAL A 46 9.86 6.80 -13.17
CA VAL A 46 9.52 8.16 -12.72
C VAL A 46 10.82 8.91 -12.46
N LEU A 47 11.05 9.99 -13.20
CA LEU A 47 12.25 10.84 -13.06
C LEU A 47 12.02 11.92 -12.02
N ASN A 48 10.90 12.65 -12.12
CA ASN A 48 10.48 13.63 -11.13
C ASN A 48 9.00 13.44 -10.83
N GLY A 49 8.65 13.48 -9.55
CA GLY A 49 7.27 13.47 -9.08
C GLY A 49 7.18 13.99 -7.66
N PHE A 50 5.99 14.42 -7.27
CA PHE A 50 5.68 14.80 -5.89
C PHE A 50 4.76 13.74 -5.29
N TYR A 51 4.94 13.43 -4.01
CA TYR A 51 3.98 12.64 -3.27
C TYR A 51 2.72 13.48 -3.08
N GLU A 52 1.57 12.95 -3.51
CA GLU A 52 0.29 13.60 -3.24
C GLU A 52 -0.18 13.24 -1.83
N ALA A 53 -0.88 14.17 -1.18
CA ALA A 53 -1.50 13.89 0.11
C ALA A 53 -2.49 12.72 -0.04
N LYS A 54 -2.46 11.77 0.90
CA LYS A 54 -3.37 10.62 0.87
C LYS A 54 -4.79 11.09 1.10
N SER A 55 -5.66 10.95 0.10
CA SER A 55 -7.08 11.29 0.21
C SER A 55 -7.95 10.10 0.67
N THR A 56 -7.39 8.89 0.75
CA THR A 56 -8.10 7.66 1.12
C THR A 56 -7.32 6.80 2.11
N VAL A 57 -8.00 5.83 2.72
CA VAL A 57 -7.40 4.79 3.57
C VAL A 57 -6.39 3.91 2.81
N ASP A 58 -5.47 3.28 3.55
CA ASP A 58 -4.34 2.49 3.03
C ASP A 58 -4.73 1.08 2.54
N TYR A 59 -5.87 0.54 2.98
CA TYR A 59 -6.34 -0.79 2.60
C TYR A 59 -7.80 -0.72 2.16
N ASP A 60 -8.11 -1.40 1.06
CA ASP A 60 -9.47 -1.55 0.55
C ASP A 60 -9.71 -2.97 0.02
N GLY A 61 -10.96 -3.40 0.07
CA GLY A 61 -11.29 -4.78 -0.24
C GLY A 61 -12.77 -5.09 -0.20
N VAL A 62 -13.08 -6.34 -0.51
CA VAL A 62 -14.43 -6.90 -0.47
C VAL A 62 -14.45 -8.06 0.51
N TYR A 63 -15.41 -8.03 1.42
CA TYR A 63 -15.74 -9.09 2.35
C TYR A 63 -17.18 -9.53 2.07
N LYS A 64 -17.48 -10.83 2.22
CA LYS A 64 -18.79 -11.41 1.92
C LYS A 64 -19.50 -11.84 3.19
#